data_AF-A0A2W6C4T5-F1
#
_entry.id   AF-A0A2W6C4T5-F1
#
_cell.length_a   1.000
_cell.length_b   1.000
_cell.length_c   1.000
_cell.angle_alpha   90.00
_cell.angle_beta   90.00
_cell.angle_gamma   90.00
#
_symmetry.space_group_name_H-M   'P 1'
#
loop_
_entity.id
_entity.type
_entity.pdbx_description
1 polymer ?
#
loop_
_entity_poly.entity_id
_entity_poly.type
_entity_poly.pdbx_seq_one_letter_code
_entity_poly.pdbx_strand_id
1 'polypeptide(L)'
;MSAPAAAANGAINACSLVTGAQASALSGRKYGTGVASVLASGIDQCEYPDLSRFGGVWELIVYEPSSGITLSSLQPQLRSGGRTVTEVSGVGDKAEFAGTDLDVMAGKYVFDVDGATGADLSAGAIAIAKQIASELASK
;
A
#
# COMPACT_ATOMS: atom_id res chain seq x y z
N MET A 1 4.24 -6.30 -28.93
CA MET A 1 2.98 -6.59 -28.20
C MET A 1 3.32 -7.65 -27.17
N SER A 2 3.73 -7.23 -25.97
CA SER A 2 4.14 -8.17 -24.91
C SER A 2 2.91 -8.52 -24.08
N ALA A 3 2.64 -9.82 -23.95
CA ALA A 3 1.54 -10.35 -23.15
C ALA A 3 1.70 -9.95 -21.67
N PRO A 4 0.60 -9.77 -20.91
CA PRO A 4 0.68 -9.58 -19.46
C PRO A 4 1.27 -10.85 -18.85
N ALA A 5 2.33 -10.69 -18.04
CA ALA A 5 2.93 -11.80 -17.32
C ALA A 5 1.86 -12.46 -16.45
N ALA A 6 1.61 -13.74 -16.71
CA ALA A 6 0.73 -14.56 -15.89
C ALA A 6 1.28 -14.58 -14.46
N ALA A 7 0.43 -14.19 -13.50
CA ALA A 7 0.73 -14.27 -12.08
C ALA A 7 1.23 -15.68 -11.75
N ALA A 8 2.44 -15.77 -11.20
CA ALA A 8 2.96 -17.03 -10.69
C ALA A 8 2.03 -17.49 -9.56
N ASN A 9 1.60 -18.75 -9.62
CA ASN A 9 0.76 -19.40 -8.62
C ASN A 9 1.26 -19.09 -7.19
N GLY A 10 0.49 -18.29 -6.44
CA GLY A 10 0.73 -18.01 -5.03
C GLY A 10 1.02 -16.55 -4.67
N ALA A 11 1.33 -15.68 -5.64
CA ALA A 11 1.64 -14.26 -5.39
C ALA A 11 0.35 -13.42 -5.24
N ILE A 12 0.26 -12.63 -4.18
CA ILE A 12 -0.81 -11.62 -4.02
C ILE A 12 -0.77 -10.63 -5.18
N ASN A 13 -1.88 -10.45 -5.89
CA ASN A 13 -2.03 -9.30 -6.78
C ASN A 13 -2.44 -8.06 -5.97
N ALA A 14 -1.51 -7.12 -5.74
CA ALA A 14 -1.78 -5.88 -4.99
C ALA A 14 -2.97 -5.08 -5.56
N CYS A 15 -3.13 -5.01 -6.89
CA CYS A 15 -4.27 -4.31 -7.53
C CYS A 15 -5.62 -5.00 -7.32
N SER A 16 -5.63 -6.25 -6.85
CA SER A 16 -6.88 -6.95 -6.51
C SER A 16 -7.41 -6.61 -5.13
N LEU A 17 -6.59 -6.00 -4.27
CA LEU A 17 -6.96 -5.66 -2.88
C LEU A 17 -7.77 -4.37 -2.80
N VAL A 18 -7.57 -3.45 -3.73
CA VAL A 18 -8.33 -2.21 -3.81
C VAL A 18 -8.32 -1.73 -5.24
N THR A 19 -9.45 -1.25 -5.75
CA THR A 19 -9.49 -0.60 -7.07
C THR A 19 -9.29 0.90 -6.92
N GLY A 20 -8.83 1.58 -7.98
CA GLY A 20 -8.74 3.05 -7.97
C GLY A 20 -10.09 3.72 -7.68
N ALA A 21 -11.21 3.12 -8.12
CA ALA A 21 -12.55 3.58 -7.80
C ALA A 21 -12.89 3.46 -6.30
N GLN A 22 -12.55 2.33 -5.67
CA GLN A 22 -12.72 2.16 -4.21
C GLN A 22 -11.84 3.12 -3.43
N ALA A 23 -10.55 3.24 -3.81
CA ALA A 23 -9.64 4.19 -3.19
C ALA A 23 -10.17 5.63 -3.31
N SER A 24 -10.75 5.99 -4.46
CA SER A 24 -11.34 7.31 -4.67
C SER A 24 -12.56 7.56 -3.77
N ALA A 25 -13.41 6.55 -3.61
CA ALA A 25 -14.60 6.64 -2.75
C ALA A 25 -14.22 6.78 -1.27
N LEU A 26 -13.14 6.12 -0.84
CA LEU A 26 -12.67 6.14 0.55
C LEU A 26 -11.92 7.42 0.91
N SER A 27 -11.11 7.97 -0.01
CA SER A 27 -10.28 9.15 0.27
C SER A 27 -10.84 10.47 -0.23
N GLY A 28 -11.81 10.44 -1.14
CA GLY A 28 -12.28 11.63 -1.85
C GLY A 28 -11.31 12.15 -2.91
N ARG A 29 -10.12 11.55 -3.08
CA ARG A 29 -9.21 11.82 -4.20
C ARG A 29 -9.67 11.05 -5.44
N LYS A 30 -9.18 11.43 -6.63
CA LYS A 30 -9.52 10.73 -7.87
C LYS A 30 -8.32 9.91 -8.32
N TYR A 31 -8.46 8.59 -8.32
CA TYR A 31 -7.45 7.68 -8.82
C TYR A 31 -7.90 7.01 -10.10
N GLY A 32 -6.96 6.77 -11.01
CA GLY A 32 -7.20 5.96 -12.20
C GLY A 32 -7.11 4.47 -11.91
N THR A 33 -7.16 3.68 -12.99
CA THR A 33 -6.98 2.23 -12.92
C THR A 33 -5.57 1.91 -12.45
N GLY A 34 -5.47 1.00 -11.46
CA GLY A 34 -4.20 0.52 -10.95
C GLY A 34 -3.44 -0.32 -11.97
N VAL A 35 -2.12 -0.15 -12.01
CA VAL A 35 -1.20 -0.93 -12.84
C VAL A 35 -0.39 -1.85 -11.93
N ALA A 36 -0.52 -3.16 -12.14
CA ALA A 36 0.17 -4.17 -11.33
C ALA A 36 1.62 -4.37 -11.80
N SER A 37 2.53 -4.53 -10.85
CA SER A 37 3.92 -4.89 -11.07
C SER A 37 4.44 -5.81 -9.97
N VAL A 38 5.47 -6.60 -10.27
CA VAL A 38 6.19 -7.41 -9.29
C VAL A 38 7.57 -6.78 -9.12
N LEU A 39 7.88 -6.30 -7.92
CA LEU A 39 9.16 -5.65 -7.62
C LEU A 39 10.26 -6.68 -7.37
N ALA A 40 9.93 -7.75 -6.64
CA ALA A 40 10.80 -8.87 -6.32
C ALA A 40 9.97 -10.09 -5.93
N SER A 41 10.64 -11.22 -5.67
CA SER A 41 9.95 -12.41 -5.16
C SER A 41 9.24 -12.11 -3.83
N GLY A 42 7.91 -12.29 -3.80
CA GLY A 42 7.06 -12.00 -2.64
C GLY A 42 6.80 -10.52 -2.41
N ILE A 43 7.09 -9.65 -3.39
CA ILE A 43 6.83 -8.21 -3.32
C ILE A 43 6.04 -7.78 -4.57
N ASP A 44 4.76 -7.51 -4.37
CA ASP A 44 3.83 -7.08 -5.40
C ASP A 44 3.44 -5.62 -5.19
N GLN A 45 3.31 -4.86 -6.28
CA GLN A 45 2.97 -3.44 -6.24
C GLN A 45 1.77 -3.16 -7.15
N CYS A 46 0.99 -2.15 -6.77
CA CYS A 46 0.00 -1.54 -7.62
C CYS A 46 0.14 -0.02 -7.61
N GLU A 47 0.35 0.56 -8.78
CA GLU A 47 0.46 2.00 -8.99
C GLU A 47 -0.85 2.57 -9.52
N TYR A 48 -1.40 3.57 -8.84
CA TYR A 48 -2.63 4.24 -9.21
C TYR A 48 -2.32 5.69 -9.58
N PRO A 49 -2.53 6.11 -10.83
CA PRO A 49 -2.30 7.49 -11.21
C PRO A 49 -3.28 8.40 -10.44
N ASP A 50 -2.76 9.42 -9.76
CA ASP A 50 -3.59 10.47 -9.17
C ASP A 50 -4.09 11.39 -10.30
N LEU A 51 -5.40 11.36 -10.51
CA LEU A 51 -6.12 12.16 -11.50
C LEU A 51 -6.55 13.53 -10.92
N SER A 52 -6.07 13.87 -9.72
CA SER A 52 -6.21 15.21 -9.16
C SER A 52 -5.37 16.23 -9.92
N ARG A 53 -5.62 17.52 -9.66
CA ARG A 53 -4.95 18.64 -10.34
C ARG A 53 -3.43 18.65 -10.14
N PHE A 54 -2.92 17.98 -9.10
CA PHE A 54 -1.50 17.98 -8.74
C PHE A 54 -0.72 16.86 -9.43
N GLY A 55 -1.40 15.85 -9.99
CA GLY A 55 -0.76 14.67 -10.55
C GLY A 55 0.02 13.86 -9.50
N GLY A 56 0.58 12.74 -9.93
CA GLY A 56 1.35 11.83 -9.07
C GLY A 56 0.90 10.38 -9.22
N VAL A 57 1.48 9.51 -8.40
CA VAL A 57 1.15 8.09 -8.34
C VAL A 57 0.93 7.73 -6.88
N TRP A 58 -0.21 7.13 -6.56
CA TRP A 58 -0.40 6.49 -5.28
C TRP A 58 0.00 5.02 -5.43
N GLU A 59 0.81 4.51 -4.51
CA GLU A 59 1.37 3.17 -4.61
C GLU A 59 0.90 2.31 -3.44
N LEU A 60 0.57 1.06 -3.74
CA LEU A 60 0.35 0.02 -2.77
C LEU A 60 1.41 -1.05 -2.99
N ILE A 61 2.24 -1.30 -1.99
CA ILE A 61 3.22 -2.39 -2.02
C ILE A 61 2.81 -3.43 -0.99
N VAL A 62 2.76 -4.70 -1.38
CA VAL A 62 2.43 -5.83 -0.51
C VAL A 62 3.61 -6.77 -0.43
N TYR A 63 4.02 -7.05 0.80
CA TYR A 63 5.10 -7.95 1.16
C TYR A 63 4.51 -9.26 1.69
N GLU A 64 4.72 -10.33 0.93
CA GLU A 64 4.41 -11.69 1.35
C GLU A 64 5.45 -12.22 2.34
N PRO A 65 5.11 -13.24 3.16
CA PRO A 65 6.07 -13.87 4.06
C PRO A 65 7.36 -14.36 3.38
N SER A 66 7.25 -14.77 2.12
CA SER A 66 8.36 -15.27 1.30
C SER A 66 9.40 -14.19 0.97
N SER A 67 9.04 -12.91 1.04
CA SER A 67 9.97 -11.80 0.82
C SER A 67 10.95 -11.58 1.99
N GLY A 68 10.61 -12.07 3.18
CA GLY A 68 11.37 -11.82 4.41
C GLY A 68 11.26 -10.38 4.94
N ILE A 69 10.48 -9.50 4.29
CA ILE A 69 10.23 -8.14 4.74
C ILE A 69 9.21 -8.17 5.88
N THR A 70 9.53 -7.45 6.95
CA THR A 70 8.70 -7.28 8.14
C THR A 70 8.49 -5.79 8.42
N LEU A 71 7.49 -5.45 9.24
CA LEU A 71 7.28 -4.06 9.65
C LEU A 71 8.55 -3.43 10.25
N SER A 72 9.27 -4.20 11.08
CA SER A 72 10.55 -3.77 11.67
C SER A 72 11.66 -3.50 10.65
N SER A 73 11.62 -4.13 9.47
CA SER A 73 12.59 -3.87 8.39
C SER A 73 12.29 -2.61 7.59
N LEU A 74 11.04 -2.13 7.62
CA LEU A 74 10.62 -0.87 6.99
C LEU A 74 10.83 0.34 7.92
N GLN A 75 10.75 0.13 9.23
CA GLN A 75 10.99 1.17 10.25
C GLN A 75 12.25 2.04 10.07
N PRO A 76 13.43 1.51 9.69
CA PRO A 76 14.60 2.35 9.45
C PRO A 76 14.41 3.32 8.29
N GLN A 77 13.64 2.93 7.26
CA GLN A 77 13.31 3.77 6.11
C GLN A 77 12.29 4.84 6.51
N LEU A 78 11.26 4.47 7.28
CA LEU A 78 10.31 5.43 7.88
C LEU A 78 11.00 6.50 8.75
N ARG A 79 12.01 6.10 9.53
CA ARG A 79 12.77 7.01 10.41
C ARG A 79 13.83 7.82 9.66
N SER A 80 14.08 7.50 8.39
CA SER A 80 15.06 8.23 7.59
C SER A 80 14.62 9.69 7.40
N GLY A 81 15.52 10.62 7.67
CA GLY A 81 15.21 12.06 7.68
C GLY A 81 14.67 12.61 9.01
N GLY A 82 14.69 11.84 10.11
CA GLY A 82 14.33 12.34 11.45
C GLY A 82 12.82 12.49 11.68
N ARG A 83 12.00 11.81 10.88
CA ARG A 83 10.54 11.83 11.00
C ARG A 83 10.09 11.04 12.23
N THR A 84 9.09 11.56 12.95
CA THR A 84 8.47 10.86 14.07
C THR A 84 7.54 9.76 13.55
N VAL A 85 7.77 8.53 14.00
CA VAL A 85 6.86 7.42 13.73
C VAL A 85 5.64 7.54 14.65
N THR A 86 4.45 7.50 14.07
CA THR A 86 3.18 7.54 14.81
C THR A 86 2.44 6.23 14.63
N GLU A 87 2.00 5.61 15.73
CA GLU A 87 1.14 4.43 15.66
C GLU A 87 -0.27 4.82 15.24
N VAL A 88 -0.84 4.08 14.27
CA VAL A 88 -2.20 4.29 13.77
C VAL A 88 -3.08 3.16 14.26
N SER A 89 -4.08 3.49 15.08
CA SER A 89 -4.96 2.49 15.68
C SER A 89 -6.09 2.06 14.73
N GLY A 90 -6.49 0.78 14.87
CA GLY A 90 -7.61 0.21 14.12
C GLY A 90 -7.34 -0.08 12.65
N VAL A 91 -6.06 -0.13 12.24
CA VAL A 91 -5.62 -0.49 10.89
C VAL A 91 -4.72 -1.72 11.01
N GLY A 92 -5.15 -2.86 10.44
CA GLY A 92 -4.44 -4.12 10.58
C GLY A 92 -4.23 -4.55 12.04
N ASP A 93 -3.24 -5.42 12.25
CA ASP A 93 -2.77 -5.80 13.58
C ASP A 93 -1.86 -4.73 14.17
N LYS A 94 -1.10 -4.04 13.30
CA LYS A 94 -0.25 -2.91 13.66
C LYS A 94 -0.08 -2.00 12.44
N ALA A 95 -0.11 -0.69 12.66
CA ALA A 95 0.16 0.29 11.62
C ALA A 95 1.02 1.45 12.14
N GLU A 96 1.96 1.89 11.32
CA GLU A 96 2.93 2.93 11.63
C GLU A 96 3.00 3.93 10.48
N PHE A 97 2.95 5.21 10.81
CA PHE A 97 3.04 6.30 9.85
C PHE A 97 4.29 7.14 10.05
N ALA A 98 4.96 7.49 8.95
CA ALA A 98 6.09 8.42 8.99
C ALA A 98 6.09 9.41 7.81
N GLY A 99 5.24 10.43 7.92
CA GLY A 99 5.23 11.59 7.03
C GLY A 99 4.53 11.34 5.70
N THR A 100 4.95 10.35 4.92
CA THR A 100 4.37 10.02 3.61
C THR A 100 3.93 8.56 3.49
N ASP A 101 4.48 7.71 4.34
CA ASP A 101 4.39 6.26 4.20
C ASP A 101 3.59 5.72 5.39
N LEU A 102 2.64 4.84 5.10
CA LEU A 102 1.80 4.15 6.09
C LEU A 102 2.01 2.65 5.94
N ASP A 103 2.89 2.12 6.79
CA ASP A 103 3.18 0.71 6.84
C ASP A 103 2.21 0.00 7.77
N VAL A 104 1.71 -1.15 7.33
CA VAL A 104 0.70 -1.93 8.04
C VAL A 104 1.04 -3.41 8.03
N MET A 105 0.92 -4.04 9.18
CA MET A 105 0.94 -5.48 9.35
C MET A 105 -0.50 -6.00 9.41
N ALA A 106 -0.85 -6.97 8.57
CA ALA A 106 -2.15 -7.63 8.54
C ALA A 106 -1.96 -9.15 8.36
N GLY A 107 -2.12 -9.90 9.44
CA GLY A 107 -1.81 -11.32 9.51
C GLY A 107 -0.34 -11.58 9.25
N LYS A 108 -0.07 -12.38 8.20
CA LYS A 108 1.29 -12.72 7.76
C LYS A 108 1.87 -11.73 6.74
N TYR A 109 1.05 -10.78 6.28
CA TYR A 109 1.41 -9.81 5.26
C TYR A 109 1.83 -8.49 5.90
N VAL A 110 2.75 -7.80 5.24
CA VAL A 110 3.01 -6.38 5.48
C VAL A 110 2.66 -5.65 4.20
N PHE A 111 2.15 -4.43 4.30
CA PHE A 111 1.94 -3.59 3.13
C PHE A 111 2.26 -2.14 3.45
N ASP A 112 2.70 -1.42 2.43
CA ASP A 112 2.91 0.02 2.47
C ASP A 112 1.90 0.71 1.56
N VAL A 113 1.45 1.86 2.02
CA VAL A 113 0.59 2.78 1.32
C VAL A 113 1.40 4.07 1.12
N ASP A 114 2.13 4.15 0.01
CA ASP A 114 2.96 5.32 -0.33
C ASP A 114 2.12 6.32 -1.14
N GLY A 115 1.95 7.50 -0.56
CA GLY A 115 1.29 8.63 -1.20
C GLY A 115 2.30 9.54 -1.85
N ALA A 116 2.68 9.27 -3.11
CA ALA A 116 3.44 10.27 -3.84
C ALA A 116 2.69 11.61 -3.81
N THR A 117 3.49 12.63 -3.48
CA THR A 117 3.18 14.06 -3.44
C THR A 117 2.11 14.48 -2.41
N GLY A 118 2.53 14.50 -1.14
CA GLY A 118 2.08 15.53 -0.17
C GLY A 118 0.92 15.17 0.74
N ALA A 119 0.69 13.88 1.04
CA ALA A 119 -0.39 13.49 1.92
C ALA A 119 0.05 13.45 3.39
N ASP A 120 -0.50 14.38 4.18
CA ASP A 120 -0.82 14.12 5.58
C ASP A 120 -1.47 12.73 5.74
N LEU A 121 -1.35 12.13 6.93
CA LEU A 121 -2.14 10.96 7.34
C LEU A 121 -3.64 11.31 7.32
N SER A 122 -4.22 11.36 6.13
CA SER A 122 -5.59 11.73 5.92
C SER A 122 -6.48 10.57 6.34
N ALA A 123 -7.67 10.87 6.84
CA ALA A 123 -8.69 9.85 7.12
C ALA A 123 -8.93 8.92 5.90
N GLY A 124 -8.69 9.43 4.69
CA GLY A 124 -8.76 8.66 3.45
C GLY A 124 -7.70 7.56 3.32
N ALA A 125 -6.43 7.87 3.61
CA ALA A 125 -5.35 6.87 3.57
C ALA A 125 -5.58 5.77 4.61
N ILE A 126 -6.01 6.16 5.82
CA ILE A 126 -6.42 5.22 6.87
C ILE A 126 -7.58 4.33 6.41
N ALA A 127 -8.60 4.89 5.76
CA ALA A 127 -9.75 4.14 5.27
C ALA A 127 -9.36 3.13 4.18
N ILE A 128 -8.47 3.52 3.26
CA ILE A 128 -7.91 2.62 2.24
C ILE A 128 -7.11 1.49 2.90
N ALA A 129 -6.22 1.82 3.84
CA ALA A 129 -5.43 0.84 4.55
C ALA A 129 -6.30 -0.17 5.35
N LYS A 130 -7.40 0.28 5.95
CA LYS A 130 -8.38 -0.62 6.59
C LYS A 130 -9.01 -1.60 5.60
N GLN A 131 -9.39 -1.13 4.41
CA GLN A 131 -9.94 -1.99 3.37
C GLN A 131 -8.91 -3.05 2.96
N ILE A 132 -7.67 -2.65 2.68
CA ILE A 132 -6.58 -3.56 2.29
C ILE A 132 -6.31 -4.59 3.38
N ALA A 133 -6.21 -4.15 4.64
CA ALA A 133 -6.00 -5.06 5.77
C ALA A 133 -7.12 -6.10 5.91
N SER A 134 -8.37 -5.70 5.67
CA SER A 134 -9.52 -6.62 5.67
C SER A 134 -9.45 -7.65 4.54
N GLU A 135 -9.03 -7.23 3.34
CA GLU A 135 -8.86 -8.15 2.21
C GLU A 135 -7.72 -9.15 2.46
N LEU A 136 -6.61 -8.69 3.04
CA LEU A 136 -5.47 -9.54 3.40
C LEU A 136 -5.81 -10.53 4.52
N ALA A 137 -6.62 -10.13 5.50
CA ALA A 137 -7.08 -11.01 6.57
C ALA A 137 -7.96 -12.17 6.08
N SER A 138 -8.49 -12.08 4.86
CA SER A 138 -9.31 -13.13 4.22
C SER A 138 -8.50 -14.16 3.41
N LYS A 139 -7.16 -13.99 3.34
CA LYS A 139 -6.24 -14.82 2.52
C LYS A 139 -5.34 -15.71 3.37
#